data_AF-A0A7J4I1U3-F1
#
_entry.id   AF-A0A7J4I1U3-F1
#
_cell.length_a   1.000
_cell.length_b   1.000
_cell.length_c   1.000
_cell.angle_alpha   90.00
_cell.angle_beta   90.00
_cell.angle_gamma   90.00
#
_symmetry.space_group_name_H-M   'P 1'
#
loop_
_entity.id
_entity.type
_entity.pdbx_description
1 polymer ?
#
loop_
_entity_poly.entity_id
_entity_poly.type
_entity_poly.pdbx_seq_one_letter_code
_entity_poly.pdbx_strand_id
1 'polypeptide(L)'
;MVFTGILITASVIGAFHYLITQPLLGVDFIPSYANRFLWTFMEIALVVFFIKEARKVIATIPQYAKLVYAILLLVMVVGAGAIQVYALQHFGTNQWYQNAQQDLSEQHKSLIEFMKKYTDVNDVVLTTPELGFALNGLTGRKLVVTRRAQNDAFYDFDPNFRDASVILYGKPSKETTAKKIELLKKYNIKYVYWDTYWIESEYRFDENFNIRDWFDPLIVFDTPSNRAYLGQYGVLFTPLFTWLDPTLKGPRFKQLNLLFIQPGYRSFDLPWKADLDPYLKEVWSHTSTHNGKEVKVAVLYRIDLDNPSVLPLEEPLNEKRT
;
A
#
# COMPACT_ATOMS: atom_id res chain seq x y z
N MET A 1 19.80 26.97 -26.93
CA MET A 1 19.03 26.00 -27.73
C MET A 1 19.55 24.58 -27.58
N VAL A 2 20.83 24.29 -27.87
CA VAL A 2 21.41 22.92 -27.73
C VAL A 2 21.24 22.35 -26.32
N PHE A 3 21.60 23.12 -25.28
CA PHE A 3 21.48 22.68 -23.89
C PHE A 3 20.04 22.37 -23.45
N THR A 4 19.07 23.21 -23.84
CA THR A 4 17.64 22.99 -23.57
C THR A 4 17.11 21.75 -24.28
N GLY A 5 17.54 21.50 -25.53
CA GLY A 5 17.18 20.29 -26.27
C GLY A 5 17.73 19.02 -25.61
N ILE A 6 18.96 19.06 -25.10
CA ILE A 6 19.57 17.96 -24.34
C ILE A 6 18.75 17.68 -23.08
N LEU A 7 18.36 18.71 -22.33
CA LEU A 7 17.58 18.54 -21.09
C LEU A 7 16.18 17.98 -21.36
N ILE A 8 15.46 18.48 -22.36
CA ILE A 8 14.15 17.94 -22.74
C ILE A 8 14.27 16.46 -23.13
N THR A 9 15.28 16.13 -23.94
CA THR A 9 15.53 14.75 -24.35
C THR A 9 15.88 13.87 -23.15
N ALA A 10 16.74 14.36 -22.25
CA ALA A 10 17.10 13.66 -21.02
C ALA A 10 15.88 13.47 -20.09
N SER A 11 14.96 14.44 -20.01
CA SER A 11 13.72 14.30 -19.23
C SER A 11 12.76 13.29 -19.83
N VAL A 12 12.64 13.22 -21.17
CA VAL A 12 11.84 12.18 -21.82
C VAL A 12 12.44 10.80 -21.55
N ILE A 13 13.75 10.65 -21.70
CA ILE A 13 14.45 9.40 -21.37
C ILE A 13 14.27 9.08 -19.89
N GLY A 14 14.47 10.04 -19.00
CA GLY A 14 14.29 9.89 -17.55
C GLY A 14 12.87 9.45 -17.18
N ALA A 15 11.84 9.93 -17.87
CA ALA A 15 10.46 9.54 -17.64
C ALA A 15 10.14 8.10 -18.06
N PHE A 16 10.77 7.60 -19.13
CA PHE A 16 10.36 6.35 -19.78
C PHE A 16 11.43 5.25 -19.76
N HIS A 17 12.62 5.50 -19.23
CA HIS A 17 13.72 4.54 -19.24
C HIS A 17 13.35 3.22 -18.54
N TYR A 18 12.48 3.23 -17.53
CA TYR A 18 12.03 2.04 -16.80
C TYR A 18 11.40 0.98 -17.72
N LEU A 19 10.78 1.39 -18.85
CA LEU A 19 10.23 0.49 -19.86
C LEU A 19 11.31 -0.32 -20.59
N ILE A 20 12.56 0.12 -20.53
CA ILE A 20 13.73 -0.51 -21.16
C ILE A 20 14.61 -1.16 -20.09
N THR A 21 14.91 -0.45 -19.00
CA THR A 21 15.86 -0.92 -17.99
C THR A 21 15.31 -2.07 -17.16
N GLN A 22 14.01 -2.10 -16.82
CA GLN A 22 13.48 -3.23 -16.07
C GLN A 22 13.47 -4.52 -16.90
N PRO A 23 12.94 -4.57 -18.14
CA PRO A 23 12.94 -5.83 -18.90
C PRO A 23 14.34 -6.32 -19.29
N LEU A 24 15.29 -5.42 -19.53
CA LEU A 24 16.64 -5.80 -20.00
C LEU A 24 17.64 -6.04 -18.86
N LEU A 25 17.58 -5.25 -17.79
CA LEU A 25 18.59 -5.23 -16.74
C LEU A 25 18.05 -5.65 -15.37
N GLY A 26 16.72 -5.73 -15.20
CA GLY A 26 16.10 -5.98 -13.90
C GLY A 26 16.28 -4.83 -12.91
N VAL A 27 16.49 -3.60 -13.41
CA VAL A 27 16.70 -2.40 -12.60
C VAL A 27 15.66 -1.34 -12.97
N ASP A 28 14.91 -0.89 -11.97
CA ASP A 28 14.00 0.25 -12.06
C ASP A 28 14.64 1.45 -11.36
N PHE A 29 14.89 2.53 -12.09
CA PHE A 29 15.12 3.83 -11.44
C PHE A 29 13.80 4.57 -11.42
N ILE A 30 13.35 4.94 -10.22
CA ILE A 30 12.07 5.61 -10.03
C ILE A 30 11.98 6.84 -10.96
N PRO A 31 11.10 6.83 -11.99
CA PRO A 31 11.11 7.86 -13.03
C PRO A 31 10.89 9.27 -12.50
N SER A 32 10.08 9.40 -11.44
CA SER A 32 9.84 10.67 -10.77
C SER A 32 11.09 11.23 -10.10
N TYR A 33 11.96 10.40 -9.53
CA TYR A 33 13.23 10.82 -8.95
C TYR A 33 14.22 11.25 -10.03
N ALA A 34 14.37 10.45 -11.10
CA ALA A 34 15.24 10.78 -12.23
C ALA A 34 14.83 12.12 -12.87
N ASN A 35 13.53 12.30 -13.11
CA ASN A 35 13.01 13.56 -13.63
C ASN A 35 13.21 14.72 -12.66
N ARG A 36 12.89 14.57 -11.38
CA ARG A 36 13.06 15.65 -10.38
C ARG A 36 14.51 16.11 -10.29
N PHE A 37 15.45 15.17 -10.33
CA PHE A 37 16.88 15.48 -10.39
C PHE A 37 17.21 16.33 -11.62
N LEU A 38 16.78 15.92 -12.82
CA LEU A 38 16.99 16.68 -14.06
C LEU A 38 16.33 18.06 -14.06
N TRP A 39 15.10 18.16 -13.53
CA TRP A 39 14.35 19.42 -13.41
C TRP A 39 15.07 20.43 -12.54
N THR A 40 15.70 19.99 -11.44
CA THR A 40 16.49 20.88 -10.56
C THR A 40 17.59 21.61 -11.34
N PHE A 41 18.33 20.91 -12.21
CA PHE A 41 19.36 21.54 -13.03
C PHE A 41 18.78 22.42 -14.13
N MET A 42 17.63 22.03 -14.69
CA MET A 42 16.95 22.83 -15.69
C MET A 42 16.45 24.16 -15.13
N GLU A 43 15.89 24.16 -13.92
CA GLU A 43 15.45 25.37 -13.21
C GLU A 43 16.63 26.34 -13.02
N ILE A 44 17.76 25.84 -12.51
CA ILE A 44 18.98 26.66 -12.35
C ILE A 44 19.42 27.23 -13.69
N ALA A 45 19.47 26.42 -14.74
CA ALA A 45 19.89 26.86 -16.06
C ALA A 45 18.94 27.91 -16.67
N LEU A 46 17.62 27.76 -16.47
CA LEU A 46 16.62 28.72 -16.91
C LEU A 46 16.76 30.05 -16.16
N VAL A 47 17.01 30.02 -14.85
CA VAL A 47 17.27 31.23 -14.06
C VAL A 47 18.54 31.94 -14.53
N VAL A 48 19.64 31.20 -14.74
CA VAL A 48 20.89 31.77 -15.25
C VAL A 48 20.70 32.35 -16.66
N PHE A 49 19.98 31.64 -17.53
CA PHE A 49 19.65 32.12 -18.87
C PHE A 49 18.81 33.41 -18.81
N PHE A 50 17.78 33.43 -17.96
CA PHE A 50 16.93 34.60 -17.77
C PHE A 50 17.74 35.80 -17.25
N ILE A 51 18.61 35.62 -16.25
CA ILE A 51 19.50 36.68 -15.75
C ILE A 51 20.41 37.20 -16.86
N LYS A 52 20.98 36.30 -17.68
CA LYS A 52 21.85 36.66 -18.81
C LYS A 52 21.10 37.50 -19.85
N GLU A 53 19.91 37.09 -20.25
CA GLU A 53 19.12 37.83 -21.26
C GLU A 53 18.56 39.14 -20.68
N ALA A 54 18.11 39.15 -19.41
CA ALA A 54 17.69 40.36 -18.71
C ALA A 54 18.81 41.40 -18.65
N ARG A 55 20.07 40.99 -18.39
CA ARG A 55 21.22 41.91 -18.43
C ARG A 55 21.42 42.56 -19.80
N LYS A 56 21.24 41.82 -20.89
CA LYS A 56 21.35 42.38 -22.25
C LYS A 56 20.28 43.44 -22.50
N VAL A 57 19.03 43.15 -22.12
CA VAL A 57 17.94 44.12 -22.26
C VAL A 57 18.21 45.35 -21.40
N ILE A 58 18.61 45.19 -20.14
CA ILE A 58 18.95 46.30 -19.24
C ILE A 58 20.08 47.16 -19.81
N ALA A 59 21.08 46.55 -20.46
CA ALA A 59 22.18 47.27 -21.11
C ALA A 59 21.70 48.16 -22.28
N THR A 60 20.58 47.85 -22.92
CA THR A 60 19.98 48.70 -23.97
C THR A 60 19.19 49.89 -23.43
N ILE A 61 18.80 49.86 -22.15
CA ILE A 61 17.98 50.90 -21.48
C ILE A 61 18.57 51.28 -20.10
N PRO A 62 19.83 51.76 -20.04
CA PRO A 62 20.55 51.94 -18.79
C PRO A 62 19.88 52.95 -17.85
N GLN A 63 19.20 53.97 -18.38
CA GLN A 63 18.49 54.95 -17.54
C GLN A 63 17.35 54.34 -16.71
N TYR A 64 16.83 53.16 -17.09
CA TYR A 64 15.74 52.46 -16.39
C TYR A 64 16.21 51.23 -15.61
N ALA A 65 17.52 50.94 -15.55
CA ALA A 65 18.05 49.72 -14.96
C ALA A 65 17.55 49.46 -13.52
N LYS A 66 17.55 50.49 -12.67
CA LYS A 66 17.06 50.40 -11.27
C LYS A 66 15.58 50.02 -11.21
N LEU A 67 14.76 50.59 -12.09
CA LEU A 67 13.32 50.30 -12.17
C LEU A 67 13.09 48.86 -12.62
N VAL A 68 13.83 48.39 -13.63
CA VAL A 68 13.72 47.00 -14.11
C VAL A 68 14.11 45.99 -13.02
N TYR A 69 15.21 46.24 -12.29
CA TYR A 69 15.57 45.38 -11.15
C TYR A 69 14.52 45.39 -10.04
N ALA A 70 13.94 46.54 -9.74
CA ALA A 70 12.86 46.65 -8.76
C ALA A 70 11.61 45.86 -9.19
N ILE A 71 11.24 45.91 -10.47
CA ILE A 71 10.12 45.12 -11.03
C ILE A 71 10.43 43.63 -10.96
N LEU A 72 11.63 43.20 -11.33
CA LEU A 72 12.02 41.78 -11.25
C LEU A 72 12.01 41.27 -9.81
N LEU A 73 12.52 42.05 -8.86
CA LEU A 73 12.45 41.73 -7.44
C LEU A 73 11.00 41.64 -6.96
N LEU A 74 10.16 42.59 -7.36
CA LEU A 74 8.74 42.58 -7.03
C LEU A 74 8.04 41.34 -7.59
N VAL A 75 8.30 40.97 -8.85
CA VAL A 75 7.74 39.74 -9.46
C VAL A 75 8.20 38.50 -8.70
N MET A 76 9.46 38.42 -8.27
CA MET A 76 9.96 37.30 -7.46
C MET A 76 9.27 37.25 -6.09
N VAL A 77 9.13 38.38 -5.40
CA VAL A 77 8.49 38.46 -4.09
C VAL A 77 6.99 38.13 -4.18
N VAL A 78 6.28 38.71 -5.15
CA VAL A 78 4.86 38.44 -5.39
C VAL A 78 4.65 36.99 -5.82
N GLY A 79 5.51 36.46 -6.68
CA GLY A 79 5.48 35.06 -7.10
C GLY A 79 5.70 34.10 -5.93
N ALA A 80 6.71 34.36 -5.09
CA ALA A 80 6.96 33.57 -3.88
C ALA A 80 5.78 33.63 -2.90
N GLY A 81 5.21 34.83 -2.69
CA GLY A 81 4.02 35.01 -1.86
C GLY A 81 2.80 34.26 -2.40
N ALA A 82 2.56 34.32 -3.71
CA ALA A 82 1.47 33.60 -4.37
C ALA A 82 1.60 32.08 -4.23
N ILE A 83 2.82 31.54 -4.35
CA ILE A 83 3.11 30.11 -4.12
C ILE A 83 2.79 29.72 -2.67
N GLN A 84 3.19 30.54 -1.69
CA GLN A 84 2.88 30.26 -0.28
C GLN A 84 1.38 30.32 0.01
N VAL A 85 0.66 31.31 -0.54
CA VAL A 85 -0.80 31.41 -0.39
C VAL A 85 -1.49 30.21 -1.02
N TYR A 86 -1.08 29.80 -2.23
CA TYR A 86 -1.59 28.59 -2.88
C TYR A 86 -1.31 27.34 -2.04
N ALA A 87 -0.09 27.18 -1.52
CA ALA A 87 0.27 26.07 -0.65
C ALA A 87 -0.58 26.04 0.62
N LEU A 88 -0.78 27.19 1.28
CA LEU A 88 -1.62 27.29 2.47
C LEU A 88 -3.08 26.96 2.19
N GLN A 89 -3.64 27.42 1.06
CA GLN A 89 -5.01 27.09 0.67
C GLN A 89 -5.14 25.61 0.29
N HIS A 90 -4.22 25.10 -0.50
CA HIS A 90 -4.25 23.73 -1.00
C HIS A 90 -4.00 22.71 0.11
N PHE A 91 -2.99 22.92 0.97
CA PHE A 91 -2.69 22.02 2.07
C PHE A 91 -3.61 22.25 3.27
N GLY A 92 -4.03 23.49 3.53
CA GLY A 92 -4.88 23.82 4.66
C GLY A 92 -6.32 23.34 4.53
N THR A 93 -6.81 23.08 3.30
CA THR A 93 -8.18 22.60 3.05
C THR A 93 -8.25 21.13 2.62
N ASN A 94 -7.13 20.52 2.27
CA ASN A 94 -7.10 19.14 1.82
C ASN A 94 -7.08 18.18 3.01
N GLN A 95 -8.13 17.35 3.14
CA GLN A 95 -8.29 16.40 4.25
C GLN A 95 -7.07 15.49 4.44
N TRP A 96 -6.39 15.09 3.35
CA TRP A 96 -5.26 14.17 3.42
C TRP A 96 -4.06 14.80 4.12
N TYR A 97 -3.83 16.10 3.87
CA TYR A 97 -2.79 16.86 4.55
C TYR A 97 -3.15 17.14 6.00
N GLN A 98 -4.42 17.45 6.28
CA GLN A 98 -4.90 17.60 7.66
C GLN A 98 -4.74 16.31 8.45
N ASN A 99 -5.13 15.16 7.89
CA ASN A 99 -4.97 13.86 8.52
C ASN A 99 -3.49 13.50 8.73
N ALA A 100 -2.61 13.83 7.78
CA ALA A 100 -1.17 13.59 7.90
C ALA A 100 -0.48 14.46 8.98
N GLN A 101 -1.11 15.56 9.40
CA GLN A 101 -0.62 16.41 10.49
C GLN A 101 -1.15 16.01 11.87
N GLN A 102 -2.13 15.10 11.93
CA GLN A 102 -2.64 14.61 13.21
C GLN A 102 -1.60 13.70 13.87
N ASP A 103 -1.54 13.75 15.20
CA ASP A 103 -0.76 12.80 15.96
C ASP A 103 -1.27 11.38 15.73
N LEU A 104 -0.34 10.43 15.69
CA LEU A 104 -0.68 9.01 15.64
C LEU A 104 -1.52 8.63 16.87
N SER A 105 -2.50 7.75 16.67
CA SER A 105 -3.24 7.18 17.79
C SER A 105 -2.33 6.38 18.73
N GLU A 106 -2.74 6.26 20.00
CA GLU A 106 -1.98 5.51 21.01
C GLU A 106 -1.79 4.04 20.63
N GLN A 107 -2.76 3.44 19.94
CA GLN A 107 -2.64 2.11 19.33
C GLN A 107 -1.42 2.03 18.39
N HIS A 108 -1.29 2.98 17.46
CA HIS A 108 -0.20 2.99 16.50
C HIS A 108 1.14 3.29 17.17
N LYS A 109 1.19 4.22 18.12
CA LYS A 109 2.42 4.52 18.90
C LYS A 109 2.90 3.28 19.65
N SER A 110 2.00 2.61 20.38
CA SER A 110 2.32 1.38 21.13
C SER A 110 2.80 0.25 20.22
N LEU A 111 2.17 0.07 19.05
CA LEU A 111 2.59 -0.90 18.07
C LEU A 111 4.00 -0.60 17.53
N ILE A 112 4.29 0.66 17.18
CA ILE A 112 5.61 1.09 16.70
C ILE A 112 6.68 0.79 17.75
N GLU A 113 6.43 1.15 19.00
CA GLU A 113 7.36 0.90 20.12
C GLU A 113 7.62 -0.59 20.31
N PHE A 114 6.57 -1.40 20.35
CA PHE A 114 6.69 -2.84 20.49
C PHE A 114 7.51 -3.43 19.33
N MET A 115 7.13 -3.11 18.10
CA MET A 115 7.79 -3.65 16.91
C MET A 115 9.27 -3.26 16.92
N LYS A 116 9.61 -1.98 17.10
CA LYS A 116 11.01 -1.48 17.17
C LYS A 116 11.86 -2.18 18.23
N LYS A 117 11.27 -2.56 19.37
CA LYS A 117 11.99 -3.15 20.48
C LYS A 117 12.15 -4.67 20.37
N TYR A 118 11.17 -5.37 19.80
CA TYR A 118 11.06 -6.82 19.91
C TYR A 118 11.06 -7.59 18.57
N THR A 119 11.19 -6.90 17.43
CA THR A 119 11.19 -7.53 16.10
C THR A 119 12.33 -7.03 15.23
N ASP A 120 12.81 -7.86 14.31
CA ASP A 120 13.80 -7.48 13.30
C ASP A 120 13.12 -6.70 12.15
N VAL A 121 13.88 -5.83 11.47
CA VAL A 121 13.37 -5.10 10.30
C VAL A 121 13.00 -6.03 9.14
N ASN A 122 13.61 -7.22 9.07
CA ASN A 122 13.34 -8.23 8.07
C ASN A 122 12.24 -9.21 8.47
N ASP A 123 11.65 -9.08 9.65
CA ASP A 123 10.53 -9.92 10.05
C ASP A 123 9.33 -9.67 9.13
N VAL A 124 8.69 -10.76 8.71
CA VAL A 124 7.58 -10.74 7.76
C VAL A 124 6.26 -10.83 8.50
N VAL A 125 5.36 -9.90 8.21
CA VAL A 125 4.02 -9.83 8.78
C VAL A 125 2.96 -10.15 7.71
N LEU A 126 2.00 -10.99 8.08
CA LEU A 126 0.80 -11.28 7.30
C LEU A 126 -0.38 -10.46 7.87
N THR A 127 -1.08 -9.74 6.99
CA THR A 127 -2.30 -8.97 7.28
C THR A 127 -2.99 -8.64 5.95
N THR A 128 -4.05 -7.85 5.94
CA THR A 128 -4.71 -7.39 4.70
C THR A 128 -3.83 -6.41 3.92
N PRO A 129 -4.04 -6.23 2.60
CA PRO A 129 -3.24 -5.29 1.81
C PRO A 129 -3.19 -3.85 2.36
N GLU A 130 -4.34 -3.30 2.78
CA GLU A 130 -4.42 -1.93 3.31
C GLU A 130 -3.81 -1.79 4.71
N LEU A 131 -4.11 -2.72 5.64
CA LEU A 131 -3.48 -2.72 6.96
C LEU A 131 -1.98 -2.97 6.85
N GLY A 132 -1.56 -3.81 5.91
CA GLY A 132 -0.17 -4.05 5.60
C GLY A 132 0.52 -2.76 5.18
N PHE A 133 -0.07 -2.02 4.24
CA PHE A 133 0.47 -0.73 3.81
C PHE A 133 0.65 0.25 4.99
N ALA A 134 -0.37 0.39 5.85
CA ALA A 134 -0.24 1.21 7.05
C ALA A 134 0.86 0.70 7.99
N LEU A 135 0.89 -0.61 8.27
CA LEU A 135 1.88 -1.23 9.16
C LEU A 135 3.31 -1.05 8.64
N ASN A 136 3.54 -1.22 7.34
CA ASN A 136 4.85 -1.00 6.73
C ASN A 136 5.26 0.48 6.80
N GLY A 137 4.34 1.41 6.52
CA GLY A 137 4.60 2.84 6.68
C GLY A 137 4.97 3.24 8.11
N LEU A 138 4.33 2.62 9.11
CA LEU A 138 4.58 2.91 10.52
C LEU A 138 5.84 2.23 11.06
N THR A 139 6.15 1.02 10.61
CA THR A 139 7.12 0.14 11.29
C THR A 139 8.29 -0.30 10.42
N GLY A 140 8.19 -0.21 9.10
CA GLY A 140 9.20 -0.65 8.13
C GLY A 140 9.31 -2.17 7.94
N ARG A 141 8.40 -2.98 8.50
CA ARG A 141 8.49 -4.46 8.41
C ARG A 141 8.06 -4.98 7.06
N LYS A 142 8.63 -6.11 6.67
CA LYS A 142 8.28 -6.79 5.42
C LYS A 142 6.87 -7.35 5.51
N LEU A 143 6.19 -7.41 4.38
CA LEU A 143 4.83 -7.90 4.26
C LEU A 143 4.75 -9.03 3.23
N VAL A 144 3.79 -9.91 3.41
CA VAL A 144 3.42 -10.90 2.37
C VAL A 144 2.65 -10.21 1.23
N VAL A 145 1.71 -9.34 1.60
CA VAL A 145 0.83 -8.60 0.71
C VAL A 145 0.77 -7.14 1.12
N THR A 146 0.58 -6.27 0.13
CA THR A 146 0.45 -4.81 0.27
C THR A 146 -0.32 -4.27 -0.93
N ARG A 147 -0.73 -3.00 -0.90
CA ARG A 147 -1.50 -2.37 -1.98
C ARG A 147 -0.79 -2.46 -3.33
N ARG A 148 -1.45 -3.00 -4.35
CA ARG A 148 -0.82 -3.16 -5.69
C ARG A 148 -0.40 -1.83 -6.32
N ALA A 149 -1.24 -0.81 -6.22
CA ALA A 149 -1.09 0.44 -6.97
C ALA A 149 0.06 1.36 -6.51
N GLN A 150 0.64 1.09 -5.35
CA GLN A 150 1.70 1.91 -4.74
C GLN A 150 3.05 1.19 -4.71
N ASN A 151 3.20 0.14 -5.51
CA ASN A 151 4.41 -0.67 -5.59
C ASN A 151 4.95 -0.73 -7.03
N ASP A 152 6.07 -1.45 -7.21
CA ASP A 152 6.71 -1.68 -8.51
C ASP A 152 5.70 -2.23 -9.55
N ALA A 153 5.61 -1.56 -10.69
CA ALA A 153 4.69 -1.87 -11.78
C ALA A 153 4.96 -3.23 -12.45
N PHE A 154 6.13 -3.82 -12.21
CA PHE A 154 6.56 -5.10 -12.79
C PHE A 154 6.54 -6.26 -11.79
N TYR A 155 6.24 -5.99 -10.51
CA TYR A 155 6.12 -7.05 -9.53
C TYR A 155 4.86 -7.88 -9.79
N ASP A 156 5.02 -9.20 -9.89
CA ASP A 156 3.88 -10.11 -9.98
C ASP A 156 3.30 -10.36 -8.59
N PHE A 157 2.20 -9.68 -8.29
CA PHE A 157 1.48 -9.79 -7.01
C PHE A 157 0.63 -11.06 -6.90
N ASP A 158 0.22 -11.65 -8.02
CA ASP A 158 -0.74 -12.76 -8.02
C ASP A 158 -0.28 -13.96 -7.16
N PRO A 159 0.98 -14.41 -7.24
CA PRO A 159 1.51 -15.48 -6.39
C PRO A 159 1.35 -15.20 -4.89
N ASN A 160 1.68 -13.99 -4.43
CA ASN A 160 1.58 -13.66 -3.01
C ASN A 160 0.14 -13.52 -2.57
N PHE A 161 -0.70 -12.90 -3.39
CA PHE A 161 -2.11 -12.68 -3.08
C PHE A 161 -2.87 -14.01 -3.00
N ARG A 162 -2.66 -14.94 -3.95
CA ARG A 162 -3.28 -16.27 -3.88
C ARG A 162 -2.75 -17.09 -2.70
N ASP A 163 -1.46 -17.01 -2.39
CA ASP A 163 -0.87 -17.74 -1.27
C ASP A 163 -1.39 -17.22 0.08
N ALA A 164 -1.44 -15.90 0.26
CA ALA A 164 -2.06 -15.27 1.43
C ALA A 164 -3.55 -15.66 1.57
N SER A 165 -4.26 -15.76 0.45
CA SER A 165 -5.66 -16.20 0.43
C SER A 165 -5.81 -17.64 0.93
N VAL A 166 -4.89 -18.54 0.56
CA VAL A 166 -4.89 -19.91 1.06
C VAL A 166 -4.62 -19.94 2.57
N ILE A 167 -3.63 -19.17 3.06
CA ILE A 167 -3.31 -19.11 4.50
C ILE A 167 -4.52 -18.63 5.30
N LEU A 168 -5.12 -17.51 4.90
CA LEU A 168 -6.17 -16.84 5.67
C LEU A 168 -7.55 -17.50 5.49
N TYR A 169 -7.90 -17.86 4.26
CA TYR A 169 -9.29 -18.16 3.86
C TYR A 169 -9.51 -19.55 3.25
N GLY A 170 -8.45 -20.32 3.01
CA GLY A 170 -8.54 -21.69 2.49
C GLY A 170 -9.37 -22.59 3.40
N LYS A 171 -10.21 -23.44 2.80
CA LYS A 171 -11.11 -24.35 3.54
C LYS A 171 -10.28 -25.31 4.40
N PRO A 172 -10.53 -25.40 5.74
CA PRO A 172 -9.80 -26.30 6.61
C PRO A 172 -9.87 -27.75 6.11
N SER A 173 -8.71 -28.34 5.89
CA SER A 173 -8.51 -29.74 5.52
C SER A 173 -7.05 -30.11 5.77
N LYS A 174 -6.73 -31.40 5.87
CA LYS A 174 -5.33 -31.85 6.03
C LYS A 174 -4.42 -31.31 4.92
N GLU A 175 -4.89 -31.32 3.68
CA GLU A 175 -4.14 -30.80 2.53
C GLU A 175 -3.96 -29.28 2.61
N THR A 176 -5.03 -28.53 2.88
CA THR A 176 -4.98 -27.08 3.02
C THR A 176 -4.05 -26.69 4.15
N THR A 177 -4.19 -27.28 5.34
CA THR A 177 -3.34 -26.96 6.50
C THR A 177 -1.87 -27.27 6.24
N ALA A 178 -1.55 -28.39 5.58
CA ALA A 178 -0.19 -28.68 5.15
C ALA A 178 0.34 -27.59 4.20
N LYS A 179 -0.48 -27.14 3.24
CA LYS A 179 -0.13 -26.03 2.35
C LYS A 179 0.06 -24.72 3.12
N LYS A 180 -0.79 -24.41 4.10
CA LYS A 180 -0.62 -23.20 4.94
C LYS A 180 0.74 -23.22 5.64
N ILE A 181 1.13 -24.33 6.25
CA ILE A 181 2.43 -24.47 6.92
C ILE A 181 3.58 -24.30 5.92
N GLU A 182 3.47 -24.92 4.74
CA GLU A 182 4.45 -24.74 3.65
C GLU A 182 4.60 -23.26 3.28
N LEU A 183 3.48 -22.53 3.13
CA LEU A 183 3.48 -21.12 2.77
C LEU A 183 4.01 -20.22 3.89
N LEU A 184 3.64 -20.49 5.15
CA LEU A 184 4.20 -19.80 6.32
C LEU A 184 5.73 -19.91 6.35
N LYS A 185 6.27 -21.08 6.01
CA LYS A 185 7.73 -21.30 5.88
C LYS A 185 8.32 -20.63 4.63
N LYS A 186 7.70 -20.78 3.46
CA LYS A 186 8.13 -20.20 2.17
C LYS A 186 8.36 -18.70 2.28
N TYR A 187 7.44 -18.00 2.95
CA TYR A 187 7.49 -16.56 3.13
C TYR A 187 8.17 -16.12 4.42
N ASN A 188 8.64 -17.06 5.26
CA ASN A 188 9.21 -16.80 6.58
C ASN A 188 8.31 -15.88 7.43
N ILE A 189 7.00 -16.16 7.42
CA ILE A 189 5.99 -15.35 8.12
C ILE A 189 6.17 -15.56 9.61
N LYS A 190 6.55 -14.48 10.30
CA LYS A 190 6.77 -14.51 11.76
C LYS A 190 5.60 -13.97 12.54
N TYR A 191 4.79 -13.10 11.94
CA TYR A 191 3.67 -12.47 12.62
C TYR A 191 2.40 -12.40 11.77
N VAL A 192 1.25 -12.40 12.45
CA VAL A 192 -0.05 -12.01 11.90
C VAL A 192 -0.50 -10.76 12.66
N TYR A 193 -0.80 -9.68 11.94
CA TYR A 193 -1.29 -8.43 12.55
C TYR A 193 -2.77 -8.24 12.24
N TRP A 194 -3.59 -8.11 13.28
CA TRP A 194 -5.01 -7.86 13.20
C TRP A 194 -5.40 -6.57 13.92
N ASP A 195 -6.36 -5.83 13.36
CA ASP A 195 -7.08 -4.77 14.04
C ASP A 195 -8.56 -4.76 13.63
N THR A 196 -9.36 -3.91 14.27
CA THR A 196 -10.80 -3.79 14.01
C THR A 196 -11.14 -3.33 12.60
N TYR A 197 -10.20 -2.76 11.85
CA TYR A 197 -10.41 -2.35 10.47
C TYR A 197 -10.20 -3.48 9.47
N TRP A 198 -9.76 -4.68 9.88
CA TRP A 198 -9.50 -5.80 8.96
C TRP A 198 -10.58 -5.98 7.91
N ILE A 199 -11.84 -6.13 8.34
CA ILE A 199 -12.97 -6.41 7.45
C ILE A 199 -13.26 -5.21 6.55
N GLU A 200 -13.35 -4.00 7.12
CA GLU A 200 -13.65 -2.77 6.36
C GLU A 200 -12.52 -2.36 5.41
N SER A 201 -11.29 -2.81 5.69
CA SER A 201 -10.12 -2.62 4.84
C SER A 201 -10.18 -3.44 3.55
N GLU A 202 -11.00 -4.49 3.52
CA GLU A 202 -11.21 -5.34 2.35
C GLU A 202 -12.56 -5.05 1.67
N TYR A 203 -13.65 -5.09 2.45
CA TYR A 203 -15.01 -5.02 1.94
C TYR A 203 -15.88 -4.08 2.77
N ARG A 204 -16.80 -3.39 2.09
CA ARG A 204 -17.82 -2.54 2.72
C ARG A 204 -19.17 -3.22 2.61
N PHE A 205 -19.86 -3.31 3.74
CA PHE A 205 -21.13 -4.00 3.84
C PHE A 205 -22.29 -3.00 3.92
N ASP A 206 -23.46 -3.41 3.42
CA ASP A 206 -24.72 -2.71 3.68
C ASP A 206 -25.32 -3.12 5.04
N GLU A 207 -26.47 -2.53 5.39
CA GLU A 207 -27.19 -2.80 6.63
C GLU A 207 -27.67 -4.27 6.75
N ASN A 208 -27.72 -5.00 5.64
CA ASN A 208 -28.09 -6.42 5.57
C ASN A 208 -26.87 -7.35 5.51
N PHE A 209 -25.66 -6.83 5.77
CA PHE A 209 -24.39 -7.56 5.68
C PHE A 209 -24.07 -8.13 4.28
N ASN A 210 -24.62 -7.55 3.21
CA ASN A 210 -24.19 -7.86 1.86
C ASN A 210 -23.00 -6.97 1.48
N ILE A 211 -22.08 -7.51 0.67
CA ILE A 211 -20.97 -6.73 0.12
C ILE A 211 -21.56 -5.67 -0.82
N ARG A 212 -21.44 -4.40 -0.44
CA ARG A 212 -21.88 -3.24 -1.22
C ARG A 212 -20.77 -2.68 -2.11
N ASP A 213 -19.55 -2.62 -1.57
CA ASP A 213 -18.36 -2.12 -2.26
C ASP A 213 -17.13 -2.84 -1.71
N TRP A 214 -16.00 -2.67 -2.39
CA TRP A 214 -14.71 -3.21 -1.99
C TRP A 214 -13.69 -2.08 -1.85
N PHE A 215 -12.82 -2.23 -0.85
CA PHE A 215 -11.70 -1.33 -0.61
C PHE A 215 -10.42 -1.95 -1.16
N ASP A 216 -9.62 -2.69 -0.41
CA ASP A 216 -8.44 -3.37 -0.98
C ASP A 216 -8.36 -4.85 -0.57
N PRO A 217 -9.31 -5.69 -1.03
CA PRO A 217 -9.29 -7.11 -0.73
C PRO A 217 -8.14 -7.81 -1.47
N LEU A 218 -7.89 -9.07 -1.10
CA LEU A 218 -7.06 -9.94 -1.92
C LEU A 218 -7.73 -10.14 -3.29
N ILE A 219 -7.05 -9.67 -4.35
CA ILE A 219 -7.47 -9.78 -5.75
C ILE A 219 -6.34 -10.41 -6.57
N VAL A 220 -6.69 -11.28 -7.52
CA VAL A 220 -5.76 -11.81 -8.54
C VAL A 220 -6.38 -11.72 -9.92
N PHE A 221 -5.58 -11.84 -10.98
CA PHE A 221 -6.12 -11.92 -12.33
C PHE A 221 -6.94 -13.19 -12.54
N ASP A 222 -8.03 -13.06 -13.28
CA ASP A 222 -8.85 -14.21 -13.67
C ASP A 222 -8.17 -15.02 -14.77
N THR A 223 -7.37 -15.99 -14.33
CA THR A 223 -6.67 -16.95 -15.18
C THR A 223 -7.05 -18.38 -14.80
N PRO A 224 -6.99 -19.34 -15.75
CA PRO A 224 -7.21 -20.76 -15.43
C PRO A 224 -6.30 -21.27 -14.32
N SER A 225 -5.05 -20.82 -14.29
CA SER A 225 -4.08 -21.20 -13.24
C SER A 225 -4.48 -20.70 -11.86
N ASN A 226 -4.94 -19.45 -11.75
CA ASN A 226 -5.36 -18.89 -10.45
C ASN A 226 -6.65 -19.55 -9.97
N ARG A 227 -7.62 -19.78 -10.86
CA ARG A 227 -8.86 -20.51 -10.52
C ARG A 227 -8.57 -21.91 -10.00
N ALA A 228 -7.71 -22.66 -10.71
CA ALA A 228 -7.35 -24.03 -10.31
C ALA A 228 -6.65 -24.04 -8.94
N TYR A 229 -5.69 -23.13 -8.72
CA TYR A 229 -4.96 -23.04 -7.45
C TYR A 229 -5.86 -22.68 -6.27
N LEU A 230 -6.70 -21.66 -6.42
CA LEU A 230 -7.64 -21.24 -5.37
C LEU A 230 -8.69 -22.32 -5.10
N GLY A 231 -9.22 -22.94 -6.17
CA GLY A 231 -10.20 -24.02 -6.08
C GLY A 231 -9.66 -25.27 -5.39
N GLN A 232 -8.40 -25.65 -5.65
CA GLN A 232 -7.74 -26.79 -5.00
C GLN A 232 -7.80 -26.69 -3.47
N TYR A 233 -7.58 -25.50 -2.92
CA TYR A 233 -7.55 -25.25 -1.48
C TYR A 233 -8.88 -24.72 -0.92
N GLY A 234 -9.95 -24.77 -1.72
CA GLY A 234 -11.29 -24.36 -1.31
C GLY A 234 -11.40 -22.88 -0.92
N VAL A 235 -10.56 -22.02 -1.51
CA VAL A 235 -10.70 -20.56 -1.36
C VAL A 235 -11.86 -20.10 -2.23
N LEU A 236 -12.82 -19.41 -1.62
CA LEU A 236 -13.97 -18.85 -2.33
C LEU A 236 -13.56 -17.56 -3.06
N PHE A 237 -14.13 -17.33 -4.24
CA PHE A 237 -13.87 -16.12 -5.02
C PHE A 237 -15.05 -15.76 -5.92
N THR A 238 -15.17 -14.48 -6.26
CA THR A 238 -16.11 -13.98 -7.25
C THR A 238 -15.37 -13.40 -8.45
N PRO A 239 -15.64 -13.88 -9.68
CA PRO A 239 -15.10 -13.24 -10.88
C PRO A 239 -15.84 -11.93 -11.15
N LEU A 240 -15.09 -10.85 -11.31
CA LEU A 240 -15.63 -9.53 -11.64
C LEU A 240 -14.81 -8.91 -12.77
N PHE A 241 -15.49 -8.20 -13.69
CA PHE A 241 -14.84 -7.33 -14.67
C PHE A 241 -14.84 -5.91 -14.12
N THR A 242 -13.73 -5.48 -13.53
CA THR A 242 -13.64 -4.21 -12.79
C THR A 242 -12.20 -3.68 -12.73
N TRP A 243 -11.99 -2.58 -12.02
CA TRP A 243 -10.67 -1.95 -11.86
C TRP A 243 -9.82 -2.71 -10.84
N LEU A 244 -8.51 -2.75 -11.09
CA LEU A 244 -7.54 -3.40 -10.21
C LEU A 244 -7.26 -2.57 -8.94
N ASP A 245 -7.32 -1.24 -9.04
CA ASP A 245 -7.04 -0.32 -7.95
C ASP A 245 -8.35 0.34 -7.49
N PRO A 246 -8.67 0.28 -6.17
CA PRO A 246 -9.88 0.91 -5.65
C PRO A 246 -9.93 2.43 -5.78
N THR A 247 -8.77 3.08 -5.90
CA THR A 247 -8.65 4.54 -6.01
C THR A 247 -8.70 5.03 -7.45
N LEU A 248 -8.53 4.14 -8.43
CA LEU A 248 -8.55 4.44 -9.88
C LEU A 248 -9.75 3.79 -10.56
N LYS A 249 -10.96 4.12 -10.08
CA LYS A 249 -12.24 3.71 -10.67
C LYS A 249 -12.73 4.78 -11.67
N GLY A 250 -13.33 4.34 -12.78
CA GLY A 250 -14.04 5.21 -13.72
C GLY A 250 -13.74 4.97 -15.20
N PRO A 251 -14.46 5.64 -16.12
CA PRO A 251 -14.42 5.36 -17.57
C PRO A 251 -13.04 5.54 -18.24
N ARG A 252 -12.13 6.26 -17.58
CA ARG A 252 -10.77 6.51 -18.09
C ARG A 252 -9.79 5.39 -17.77
N PHE A 253 -10.12 4.53 -16.81
CA PHE A 253 -9.25 3.45 -16.35
C PHE A 253 -9.72 2.11 -16.88
N LYS A 254 -8.77 1.28 -17.28
CA LYS A 254 -9.05 -0.04 -17.86
C LYS A 254 -9.60 -0.99 -16.79
N GLN A 255 -10.71 -1.63 -17.10
CA GLN A 255 -11.22 -2.77 -16.34
C GLN A 255 -10.57 -4.07 -16.82
N LEU A 256 -10.43 -5.03 -15.90
CA LEU A 256 -9.74 -6.29 -16.09
C LEU A 256 -10.62 -7.41 -15.52
N ASN A 257 -10.44 -8.63 -16.04
CA ASN A 257 -11.07 -9.81 -15.44
C ASN A 257 -10.27 -10.20 -14.18
N LEU A 258 -10.92 -10.14 -13.03
CA LEU A 258 -10.30 -10.28 -11.72
C LEU A 258 -11.09 -11.28 -10.87
N LEU A 259 -10.38 -11.99 -9.99
CA LEU A 259 -10.97 -12.85 -8.97
C LEU A 259 -10.86 -12.13 -7.62
N PHE A 260 -12.00 -11.77 -7.07
CA PHE A 260 -12.12 -11.19 -5.73
C PHE A 260 -12.25 -12.30 -4.71
N ILE A 261 -11.30 -12.39 -3.79
CA ILE A 261 -11.27 -13.46 -2.80
C ILE A 261 -12.36 -13.22 -1.76
N GLN A 262 -13.25 -14.18 -1.60
CA GLN A 262 -14.31 -14.16 -0.61
C GLN A 262 -13.82 -14.81 0.68
N PRO A 263 -13.60 -14.03 1.75
CA PRO A 263 -12.90 -14.52 2.93
C PRO A 263 -13.73 -15.52 3.75
N GLY A 264 -15.06 -15.39 3.71
CA GLY A 264 -15.97 -16.16 4.56
C GLY A 264 -15.56 -16.05 6.03
N TYR A 265 -15.42 -14.81 6.51
CA TYR A 265 -14.89 -14.49 7.84
C TYR A 265 -15.52 -15.37 8.93
N ARG A 266 -14.69 -15.92 9.82
CA ARG A 266 -15.19 -16.68 10.97
C ARG A 266 -15.83 -15.76 12.01
N SER A 267 -15.17 -14.66 12.34
CA SER A 267 -15.66 -13.61 13.23
C SER A 267 -14.92 -12.30 12.96
N PHE A 268 -15.36 -11.20 13.58
CA PHE A 268 -14.65 -9.92 13.55
C PHE A 268 -13.25 -10.02 14.19
N ASP A 269 -13.15 -10.71 15.33
CA ASP A 269 -11.91 -10.82 16.11
C ASP A 269 -10.89 -11.79 15.51
N LEU A 270 -11.36 -12.76 14.73
CA LEU A 270 -10.52 -13.78 14.10
C LEU A 270 -11.02 -14.01 12.66
N PRO A 271 -10.72 -13.10 11.72
CA PRO A 271 -11.28 -13.12 10.37
C PRO A 271 -10.75 -14.27 9.50
N TRP A 272 -9.74 -15.02 9.94
CA TRP A 272 -9.23 -16.21 9.27
C TRP A 272 -9.91 -17.51 9.73
N LYS A 273 -9.61 -18.62 9.03
CA LYS A 273 -10.11 -19.95 9.37
C LYS A 273 -9.40 -20.56 10.58
N ALA A 274 -10.14 -21.34 11.38
CA ALA A 274 -9.69 -21.85 12.69
C ALA A 274 -8.42 -22.72 12.65
N ASP A 275 -8.08 -23.32 11.51
CA ASP A 275 -6.89 -24.16 11.36
C ASP A 275 -5.57 -23.36 11.36
N LEU A 276 -5.63 -22.02 11.40
CA LEU A 276 -4.45 -21.16 11.63
C LEU A 276 -4.16 -20.96 13.13
N ASP A 277 -5.19 -20.98 13.99
CA ASP A 277 -5.09 -20.62 15.41
C ASP A 277 -4.03 -21.41 16.21
N PRO A 278 -3.84 -22.73 15.99
CA PRO A 278 -2.84 -23.48 16.75
C PRO A 278 -1.44 -22.89 16.61
N TYR A 279 -1.15 -22.21 15.51
CA TYR A 279 0.17 -21.60 15.25
C TYR A 279 0.29 -20.16 15.74
N LEU A 280 -0.76 -19.57 16.31
CA LEU A 280 -0.79 -18.17 16.70
C LEU A 280 -0.57 -18.02 18.21
N LYS A 281 0.45 -17.26 18.59
CA LYS A 281 0.68 -16.84 19.97
C LYS A 281 0.60 -15.31 20.06
N GLU A 282 -0.36 -14.80 20.82
CA GLU A 282 -0.43 -13.36 21.10
C GLU A 282 0.85 -12.89 21.80
N VAL A 283 1.49 -11.85 21.26
CA VAL A 283 2.70 -11.23 21.82
C VAL A 283 2.53 -9.75 22.13
N TRP A 284 1.51 -9.13 21.54
CA TRP A 284 1.11 -7.75 21.81
C TRP A 284 -0.37 -7.57 21.49
N SER A 285 -1.05 -6.73 22.26
CA SER A 285 -2.41 -6.28 21.97
C SER A 285 -2.64 -4.87 22.52
N HIS A 286 -3.62 -4.19 21.94
CA HIS A 286 -4.11 -2.90 22.41
C HIS A 286 -5.60 -2.99 22.68
N THR A 287 -6.03 -2.52 23.84
CA THR A 287 -7.43 -2.46 24.24
C THR A 287 -7.93 -1.02 24.26
N SER A 288 -9.20 -0.83 23.94
CA SER A 288 -9.90 0.45 24.05
C SER A 288 -11.19 0.26 24.85
N THR A 289 -11.60 1.28 25.59
CA THR A 289 -12.84 1.24 26.36
C THR A 289 -14.00 1.69 25.49
N HIS A 290 -14.94 0.77 25.22
CA HIS A 290 -16.17 1.05 24.50
C HIS A 290 -17.37 0.72 25.39
N ASN A 291 -18.24 1.71 25.64
CA ASN A 291 -19.40 1.57 26.54
C ASN A 291 -19.03 0.99 27.93
N GLY A 292 -17.89 1.39 28.49
CA GLY A 292 -17.41 0.93 29.81
C GLY A 292 -16.82 -0.49 29.82
N LYS A 293 -16.69 -1.15 28.67
CA LYS A 293 -16.03 -2.45 28.52
C LYS A 293 -14.72 -2.29 27.77
N GLU A 294 -13.68 -2.98 28.22
CA GLU A 294 -12.44 -3.09 27.46
C GLU A 294 -12.63 -4.07 26.30
N VAL A 295 -12.31 -3.61 25.09
CA VAL A 295 -12.37 -4.39 23.86
C VAL A 295 -11.01 -4.35 23.20
N LYS A 296 -10.50 -5.50 22.75
CA LYS A 296 -9.27 -5.55 21.96
C LYS A 296 -9.54 -4.91 20.61
N VAL A 297 -8.73 -3.92 20.25
CA VAL A 297 -8.85 -3.21 18.98
C VAL A 297 -7.71 -3.54 18.02
N ALA A 298 -6.60 -4.09 18.53
CA ALA A 298 -5.51 -4.61 17.73
C ALA A 298 -4.73 -5.71 18.45
N VAL A 299 -4.19 -6.66 17.69
CA VAL A 299 -3.41 -7.78 18.19
C VAL A 299 -2.31 -8.14 17.21
N LEU A 300 -1.13 -8.45 17.73
CA LEU A 300 -0.04 -9.06 16.98
C LEU A 300 0.18 -10.49 17.51
N TYR A 301 0.00 -11.45 16.62
CA TYR A 301 0.28 -12.85 16.88
C TYR A 301 1.65 -13.20 16.29
N ARG A 302 2.48 -13.90 17.07
CA ARG A 302 3.68 -14.57 16.57
C ARG A 302 3.30 -15.96 16.05
N ILE A 303 3.85 -16.34 14.90
CA ILE A 303 3.76 -17.70 14.36
C ILE A 303 4.71 -18.62 15.14
N ASP A 304 4.18 -19.73 15.65
CA ASP A 304 4.94 -20.79 16.32
C ASP A 304 4.60 -22.15 15.67
N LEU A 305 5.44 -22.59 14.74
CA LEU A 305 5.22 -23.85 14.00
C LEU A 305 5.69 -25.09 14.77
N ASP A 306 6.57 -24.91 15.75
CA ASP A 306 7.22 -26.00 16.48
C ASP A 306 6.42 -26.40 17.74
N ASN A 307 5.60 -25.50 18.27
CA ASN A 307 4.78 -25.75 19.44
C ASN A 307 3.33 -25.26 19.26
N PRO A 308 2.52 -25.94 18.43
CA PRO A 308 1.15 -25.52 18.19
C PRO A 308 0.30 -25.65 19.46
N SER A 309 -0.39 -24.58 19.82
CA SER A 309 -1.36 -24.51 20.91
C SER A 309 -2.59 -25.36 20.58
N VAL A 310 -2.58 -26.63 21.00
CA VAL A 310 -3.70 -27.59 20.98
C VAL A 310 -4.28 -27.87 19.58
N LEU A 311 -4.02 -29.08 19.05
CA LEU A 311 -4.75 -29.64 17.91
C LEU A 311 -6.19 -29.96 18.32
N PRO A 312 -7.19 -29.57 17.51
CA PRO A 312 -8.11 -30.62 17.09
C PRO A 312 -8.57 -30.43 15.65
N LEU A 313 -8.36 -31.45 14.83
CA LEU A 313 -9.34 -31.82 13.81
C LEU A 313 -9.48 -33.34 13.90
N GLU A 314 -10.14 -33.82 14.96
CA GLU A 314 -10.92 -35.04 14.81
C GLU A 314 -12.08 -34.75 13.86
N GLU A 315 -12.35 -35.69 12.96
CA GLU A 315 -13.34 -35.58 11.89
C GLU A 315 -14.71 -35.11 12.39
N PRO A 316 -15.49 -34.36 11.60
CA PRO A 316 -16.82 -33.96 12.02
C PRO A 316 -17.70 -35.19 12.22
N LEU A 317 -18.08 -35.45 13.48
CA LEU A 317 -19.17 -36.33 13.82
C LEU A 317 -20.42 -35.87 13.07
N ASN A 318 -20.98 -36.80 12.32
CA ASN A 318 -22.26 -36.74 11.62
C ASN A 318 -23.36 -36.13 12.51
N GLU A 319 -23.62 -34.83 12.40
CA GLU A 319 -24.86 -34.25 12.91
C GLU A 319 -25.96 -34.39 11.84
N LYS A 320 -26.66 -35.52 11.92
CA LYS A 320 -28.03 -35.62 11.44
C LYS A 320 -28.84 -34.51 12.12
N ARG A 321 -29.29 -33.52 11.35
CA ARG A 321 -30.39 -32.65 11.75
C ARG A 321 -31.69 -33.44 11.64
N THR A 322 -32.31 -33.73 12.78
CA THR A 322 -33.76 -33.91 12.91
C THR A 322 -34.47 -32.57 12.83
#